data_AF-A0A3D1CUB3-F1
#
_entry.id   AF-A0A3D1CUB3-F1
#
_cell.length_a   1.000
_cell.length_b   1.000
_cell.length_c   1.000
_cell.angle_alpha   90.00
_cell.angle_beta   90.00
_cell.angle_gamma   90.00
#
_symmetry.space_group_name_H-M   'P 1'
#
loop_
_entity.id
_entity.type
_entity.pdbx_description
1 polymer ?
#
loop_
_entity_poly.entity_id
_entity_poly.type
_entity_poly.pdbx_seq_one_letter_code
_entity_poly.pdbx_strand_id
1 'polypeptide(L)'
;MSDNQLAKLPPHDQVAERSVLAAILIDPEAIIKATEQLVPQSFYLKSHQMIFDAMIELFDGRQPIDAVTLTNQLKKKKHLSIVGGASAVAELSNIVSTAANVGHYAALVREYYVKRQLISLSAEMSDMAFDDSKKIADVLDLAEQKVLAVSQIHNTRSFIHIKNTLVESFDRLDELQRSGAEFRGIPTGFRDLDNLTAGL
;
A
#
# COMPACT_ATOMS: atom_id res chain seq x y z
N MET A 1 30.69 12.84 25.41
CA MET A 1 29.29 12.58 25.82
C MET A 1 28.45 12.89 24.60
N SER A 2 28.12 11.83 23.87
CA SER A 2 27.78 11.80 22.45
C SER A 2 26.59 12.65 22.05
N ASP A 3 26.79 13.30 20.92
CA ASP A 3 25.89 14.12 20.12
C ASP A 3 24.42 13.67 20.07
N ASN A 4 23.55 14.65 20.29
CA ASN A 4 22.35 14.89 19.50
C ASN A 4 21.37 13.70 19.37
N GLN A 5 20.52 13.53 20.39
CA GLN A 5 19.16 13.00 20.24
C GLN A 5 18.37 13.92 19.28
N LEU A 6 18.71 13.92 17.99
CA LEU A 6 17.83 14.40 16.93
C LEU A 6 16.49 13.72 17.14
N ALA A 7 15.45 14.50 17.46
CA ALA A 7 14.09 14.02 17.55
C ALA A 7 13.82 13.15 16.32
N LYS A 8 13.75 11.83 16.51
CA LYS A 8 13.52 10.88 15.42
C LYS A 8 12.13 11.16 14.89
N LEU A 9 12.07 11.90 13.78
CA LEU A 9 10.81 12.18 13.09
C LEU A 9 10.19 10.84 12.69
N PRO A 10 8.88 10.64 12.93
CA PRO A 10 8.21 9.44 12.47
C PRO A 10 8.46 9.23 10.97
N PRO A 11 8.74 7.99 10.52
CA PRO A 11 8.99 7.71 9.11
C PRO A 11 7.82 8.13 8.22
N HIS A 12 8.12 8.91 7.18
CA HIS A 12 7.12 9.43 6.25
C HIS A 12 7.77 9.77 4.89
N ASP A 13 6.94 9.83 3.85
CA ASP A 13 7.32 10.34 2.53
C ASP A 13 6.18 11.19 1.98
N GLN A 14 6.36 12.52 2.02
CA GLN A 14 5.35 13.47 1.57
C GLN A 14 5.17 13.45 0.06
N VAL A 15 6.21 13.10 -0.70
CA VAL A 15 6.17 13.05 -2.16
C VAL A 15 5.31 11.87 -2.60
N ALA A 16 5.51 10.71 -1.97
CA ALA A 16 4.68 9.52 -2.21
C ALA A 16 3.20 9.79 -1.86
N GLU A 17 2.94 10.38 -0.69
CA GLU A 17 1.58 10.72 -0.27
C GLU A 17 0.88 11.65 -1.26
N ARG A 18 1.53 12.74 -1.66
CA ARG A 18 0.99 13.67 -2.66
C ARG A 18 0.78 13.01 -4.02
N SER A 19 1.69 12.12 -4.42
CA SER A 19 1.61 11.40 -5.70
C SER A 19 0.41 10.46 -5.77
N VAL A 20 0.05 9.82 -4.64
CA VAL A 20 -1.17 9.00 -4.52
C VAL A 20 -2.42 9.88 -4.68
N LEU A 21 -2.52 10.97 -3.92
CA LEU A 21 -3.68 11.86 -3.98
C LEU A 21 -3.83 12.51 -5.37
N ALA A 22 -2.73 12.93 -5.98
CA ALA A 22 -2.71 13.48 -7.34
C ALA A 22 -3.14 12.46 -8.38
N ALA A 23 -2.66 11.21 -8.27
CA ALA A 23 -3.05 10.13 -9.19
C ALA A 23 -4.57 9.89 -9.17
N ILE A 24 -5.21 9.94 -8.00
CA ILE A 24 -6.67 9.78 -7.84
C ILE A 24 -7.43 10.96 -8.44
N LEU A 25 -6.89 12.18 -8.38
CA LEU A 25 -7.51 13.36 -9.00
C LEU A 25 -7.42 13.33 -10.54
N ILE A 26 -6.39 12.68 -11.09
CA ILE A 26 -6.21 12.52 -12.53
C ILE A 26 -7.12 11.40 -13.06
N ASP A 27 -7.15 10.28 -12.35
CA ASP A 27 -7.96 9.11 -12.68
C ASP A 27 -8.69 8.62 -11.42
N PRO A 28 -10.00 8.89 -11.30
CA PRO A 28 -10.78 8.46 -10.15
C PRO A 28 -10.78 6.94 -9.93
N GLU A 29 -10.55 6.12 -10.96
CA GLU A 29 -10.48 4.65 -10.79
C GLU A 29 -9.24 4.21 -10.00
N ALA A 30 -8.20 5.04 -9.95
CA ALA A 30 -6.99 4.78 -9.16
C ALA A 30 -7.28 4.64 -7.66
N ILE A 31 -8.42 5.17 -7.17
CA ILE A 31 -8.82 5.03 -5.77
C ILE A 31 -9.05 3.57 -5.36
N ILE A 32 -9.48 2.71 -6.28
CA ILE A 32 -9.70 1.28 -6.01
C ILE A 32 -8.38 0.64 -5.58
N LYS A 33 -7.34 0.82 -6.38
CA LYS A 33 -5.98 0.32 -6.06
C LYS A 33 -5.39 0.96 -4.80
N ALA A 34 -5.69 2.24 -4.56
CA ALA A 34 -5.20 2.94 -3.38
C ALA A 34 -5.85 2.39 -2.09
N THR A 35 -7.18 2.21 -2.09
CA THR A 35 -7.94 1.72 -0.93
C THR A 35 -7.68 0.24 -0.60
N GLU A 36 -7.26 -0.57 -1.58
CA GLU A 36 -6.76 -1.94 -1.32
C GLU A 36 -5.52 -1.96 -0.41
N GLN A 37 -4.73 -0.89 -0.40
CA GLN A 37 -3.44 -0.84 0.30
C GLN A 37 -3.38 0.19 1.43
N LEU A 38 -4.25 1.19 1.40
CA LEU A 38 -4.19 2.35 2.28
C LEU A 38 -5.52 2.61 2.96
N VAL A 39 -5.41 3.02 4.22
CA VAL A 39 -6.49 3.66 4.97
C VAL A 39 -6.16 5.14 5.15
N PRO A 40 -7.12 6.03 5.47
CA PRO A 40 -6.82 7.44 5.73
C PRO A 40 -5.69 7.65 6.74
N GLN A 41 -5.59 6.80 7.77
CA GLN A 41 -4.55 6.87 8.80
C GLN A 41 -3.15 6.49 8.28
N SER A 42 -3.05 5.91 7.08
CA SER A 42 -1.78 5.60 6.42
C SER A 42 -1.00 6.83 6.00
N PHE A 43 -1.66 7.99 5.85
CA PHE A 43 -0.99 9.25 5.57
C PHE A 43 -0.45 9.88 6.86
N TYR A 44 0.76 10.43 6.80
CA TYR A 44 1.40 11.11 7.93
C TYR A 44 0.74 12.47 8.20
N LEU A 45 0.50 13.26 7.15
CA LEU A 45 -0.11 14.58 7.31
C LEU A 45 -1.61 14.47 7.51
N LYS A 46 -2.12 15.09 8.59
CA LYS A 46 -3.56 15.09 8.90
C LYS A 46 -4.41 15.65 7.75
N SER A 47 -3.89 16.65 7.05
CA SER A 47 -4.49 17.19 5.83
C SER A 47 -4.69 16.11 4.76
N HIS A 48 -3.66 15.33 4.45
CA HIS A 48 -3.75 14.24 3.49
C HIS A 48 -4.72 13.14 3.94
N GLN A 49 -4.77 12.81 5.24
CA GLN A 49 -5.77 11.87 5.77
C GLN A 49 -7.20 12.35 5.46
N MET A 50 -7.48 13.63 5.71
CA MET A 50 -8.80 14.23 5.46
C MET A 50 -9.14 14.30 3.96
N ILE A 51 -8.15 14.54 3.10
CA ILE A 51 -8.34 14.53 1.65
C ILE A 51 -8.71 13.12 1.19
N PHE A 52 -7.93 12.12 1.58
CA PHE A 52 -8.15 10.74 1.16
C PHE A 52 -9.51 10.22 1.65
N ASP A 53 -9.87 10.51 2.90
CA ASP A 53 -11.19 10.22 3.47
C ASP A 53 -12.33 10.85 2.64
N ALA A 54 -12.20 12.12 2.27
CA ALA A 54 -13.18 12.78 1.41
C ALA A 54 -13.25 12.20 0.00
N MET A 55 -12.13 11.73 -0.56
CA MET A 55 -12.10 11.03 -1.85
C MET A 55 -12.84 9.69 -1.78
N ILE A 56 -12.67 8.93 -0.69
CA ILE A 56 -13.39 7.66 -0.45
C ILE A 56 -14.90 7.93 -0.37
N GLU A 57 -15.32 8.93 0.39
CA GLU A 57 -16.76 9.26 0.51
C GLU A 57 -17.39 9.68 -0.83
N LEU A 58 -16.65 10.43 -1.65
CA LEU A 58 -17.12 10.80 -2.99
C LEU A 58 -17.26 9.56 -3.87
N PHE A 59 -16.28 8.65 -3.82
CA PHE A 59 -16.32 7.39 -4.54
C PHE A 59 -17.51 6.51 -4.13
N ASP A 60 -17.71 6.32 -2.82
CA ASP A 60 -18.83 5.55 -2.26
C ASP A 60 -20.18 6.18 -2.63
N GLY A 61 -20.25 7.51 -2.63
CA GLY A 61 -21.40 8.28 -3.09
C GLY A 61 -21.61 8.29 -4.61
N ARG A 62 -20.77 7.59 -5.38
CA ARG A 62 -20.73 7.58 -6.85
C ARG A 62 -20.66 9.00 -7.45
N GLN A 63 -20.00 9.90 -6.74
CA GLN A 63 -19.73 11.25 -7.20
C GLN A 63 -18.35 11.29 -7.86
N PRO A 64 -18.18 12.07 -8.96
CA PRO A 64 -16.88 12.21 -9.57
C PRO A 64 -15.90 12.84 -8.57
N ILE A 65 -14.65 12.38 -8.59
CA ILE A 65 -13.57 12.91 -7.75
C ILE A 65 -12.77 13.87 -8.61
N ASP A 66 -13.02 15.16 -8.45
CA ASP A 66 -12.28 16.24 -9.10
C ASP A 66 -11.97 17.37 -8.09
N ALA A 67 -11.16 18.35 -8.49
CA ALA A 67 -10.77 19.44 -7.60
C ALA A 67 -11.97 20.23 -7.04
N VAL A 68 -13.06 20.33 -7.80
CA VAL A 68 -14.24 21.13 -7.44
C VAL A 68 -15.12 20.37 -6.44
N THR A 69 -15.47 19.13 -6.75
CA THR A 69 -16.24 18.21 -5.91
C THR A 69 -15.52 17.91 -4.61
N LEU A 70 -14.21 17.66 -4.65
CA LEU A 70 -13.39 17.47 -3.46
C LEU A 70 -13.37 18.72 -2.57
N THR A 71 -13.17 19.90 -3.16
CA THR A 71 -13.20 21.17 -2.39
C THR A 71 -14.57 21.38 -1.75
N ASN A 72 -15.66 21.08 -2.47
CA ASN A 72 -17.02 21.17 -1.94
C ASN A 72 -17.26 20.16 -0.81
N GLN A 73 -16.78 18.93 -0.93
CA GLN A 73 -16.90 17.91 0.11
C GLN A 73 -16.12 18.30 1.37
N LEU A 74 -14.88 18.76 1.21
CA LEU A 74 -14.05 19.26 2.32
C LEU A 74 -14.68 20.49 2.99
N LYS A 75 -15.36 21.35 2.22
CA LYS A 75 -16.11 22.49 2.76
C LYS A 75 -17.33 22.05 3.57
N LYS A 76 -18.12 21.09 3.07
CA LYS A 76 -19.26 20.51 3.79
C LYS A 76 -18.84 19.92 5.14
N LYS A 77 -17.68 19.25 5.19
CA LYS A 77 -17.11 18.68 6.43
C LYS A 77 -16.42 19.69 7.33
N LYS A 78 -16.36 20.98 6.96
CA LYS A 78 -15.60 22.03 7.65
C LYS A 78 -14.10 21.70 7.79
N HIS A 79 -13.56 20.88 6.89
CA HIS A 79 -12.15 20.50 6.88
C HIS A 79 -11.32 21.43 6.00
N LEU A 80 -11.93 22.12 5.03
CA LEU A 80 -11.23 22.94 4.03
C LEU A 80 -10.17 23.89 4.60
N SER A 81 -10.44 24.53 5.74
CA SER A 81 -9.46 25.41 6.41
C SER A 81 -8.26 24.66 6.97
N ILE A 82 -8.45 23.44 7.47
CA ILE A 82 -7.41 22.59 8.05
C ILE A 82 -6.49 22.04 6.96
N VAL A 83 -7.04 21.79 5.77
CA VAL A 83 -6.28 21.19 4.66
C VAL A 83 -5.37 22.17 3.92
N GLY A 84 -5.46 23.48 4.21
CA GLY A 84 -4.76 24.54 3.46
C GLY A 84 -5.62 25.19 2.36
N GLY A 85 -6.94 24.98 2.38
CA GLY A 85 -7.88 25.63 1.47
C GLY A 85 -7.91 25.02 0.07
N ALA A 86 -8.56 25.75 -0.85
CA ALA A 86 -8.67 25.33 -2.25
C ALA A 86 -7.30 25.31 -2.97
N SER A 87 -6.32 26.11 -2.50
CA SER A 87 -4.96 26.11 -3.05
C SER A 87 -4.29 24.75 -2.93
N ALA A 88 -4.41 24.10 -1.76
CA ALA A 88 -3.79 22.79 -1.54
C ALA A 88 -4.33 21.71 -2.49
N VAL A 89 -5.65 21.73 -2.77
CA VAL A 89 -6.28 20.80 -3.72
C VAL A 89 -5.84 21.10 -5.16
N ALA A 90 -5.73 22.39 -5.52
CA ALA A 90 -5.22 22.79 -6.82
C ALA A 90 -3.74 22.41 -7.02
N GLU A 91 -2.91 22.56 -5.99
CA GLU A 91 -1.51 22.14 -6.00
C GLU A 91 -1.37 20.63 -6.23
N LEU A 92 -2.19 19.81 -5.58
CA LEU A 92 -2.21 18.36 -5.81
C LEU A 92 -2.59 18.01 -7.26
N SER A 93 -3.51 18.77 -7.86
CA SER A 93 -3.92 18.57 -9.26
C SER A 93 -2.81 18.94 -10.24
N ASN A 94 -1.87 19.80 -9.86
CA ASN A 94 -0.73 20.21 -10.68
C ASN A 94 0.47 19.25 -10.58
N ILE A 95 0.44 18.26 -9.69
CA ILE A 95 1.51 17.28 -9.57
C ILE A 95 1.40 16.31 -10.74
N VAL A 96 2.46 16.24 -11.55
CA VAL A 96 2.57 15.28 -12.65
C VAL A 96 2.78 13.89 -12.07
N SER A 97 1.68 13.16 -11.90
CA SER A 97 1.64 11.76 -11.47
C SER A 97 0.87 10.94 -12.49
N THR A 98 1.11 9.63 -12.54
CA THR A 98 0.35 8.72 -13.41
C THR A 98 -0.48 7.76 -12.56
N ALA A 99 -1.73 7.54 -12.97
CA ALA A 99 -2.62 6.56 -12.36
C ALA A 99 -2.03 5.14 -12.37
N ALA A 100 -1.22 4.83 -13.39
CA ALA A 100 -0.52 3.55 -13.52
C ALA A 100 0.42 3.26 -12.33
N ASN A 101 1.06 4.29 -11.76
CA ASN A 101 2.03 4.14 -10.69
C ASN A 101 1.41 4.26 -9.29
N VAL A 102 0.09 4.48 -9.16
CA VAL A 102 -0.59 4.67 -7.87
C VAL A 102 -0.29 3.52 -6.89
N GLY A 103 -0.25 2.28 -7.38
CA GLY A 103 0.03 1.11 -6.56
C GLY A 103 1.45 1.08 -5.98
N HIS A 104 2.43 1.62 -6.72
CA HIS A 104 3.81 1.72 -6.23
C HIS A 104 3.93 2.77 -5.13
N TYR A 105 3.36 3.97 -5.34
CA TYR A 105 3.37 5.02 -4.33
C TYR A 105 2.55 4.63 -3.09
N ALA A 106 1.41 3.95 -3.29
CA ALA A 106 0.61 3.42 -2.20
C ALA A 106 1.39 2.39 -1.37
N ALA A 107 2.18 1.53 -2.02
CA ALA A 107 3.04 0.60 -1.32
C ALA A 107 4.07 1.29 -0.44
N LEU A 108 4.69 2.37 -0.94
CA LEU A 108 5.65 3.16 -0.19
C LEU A 108 5.01 3.83 1.04
N VAL A 109 3.85 4.48 0.86
CA VAL A 109 3.10 5.12 1.96
C VAL A 109 2.70 4.08 3.02
N ARG A 110 2.24 2.89 2.60
CA ARG A 110 1.92 1.77 3.50
C ARG A 110 3.14 1.29 4.27
N GLU A 111 4.30 1.19 3.64
CA GLU A 111 5.54 0.77 4.31
C GLU A 111 5.93 1.75 5.43
N TYR A 112 5.81 3.05 5.17
CA TYR A 112 6.01 4.09 6.19
C TYR A 112 4.95 4.03 7.28
N TYR A 113 3.69 3.77 6.95
CA TYR A 113 2.62 3.58 7.93
C TYR A 113 2.91 2.42 8.88
N VAL A 114 3.32 1.26 8.37
CA VAL A 114 3.70 0.09 9.19
C VAL A 114 4.86 0.43 10.11
N LYS A 115 5.89 1.12 9.62
CA LYS A 115 7.01 1.60 10.45
C LYS A 115 6.52 2.49 11.59
N ARG A 116 5.56 3.40 11.33
CA ARG A 116 4.96 4.24 12.38
C ARG A 116 4.16 3.42 13.40
N GLN A 117 3.38 2.44 12.95
CA GLN A 117 2.64 1.55 13.85
C GLN A 117 3.57 0.74 14.77
N LEU A 118 4.70 0.24 14.24
CA LEU A 118 5.71 -0.46 15.05
C LEU A 118 6.34 0.44 16.11
N ILE A 119 6.61 1.71 15.79
CA ILE A 119 7.14 2.69 16.75
C ILE A 119 6.11 2.95 17.86
N SER A 120 4.84 3.19 17.48
CA SER A 120 3.76 3.41 18.45
C SER A 120 3.54 2.20 19.35
N LEU A 121 3.55 0.99 18.78
CA LEU A 121 3.45 -0.26 19.53
C LEU A 121 4.61 -0.44 20.51
N SER A 122 5.83 -0.12 20.09
CA SER A 122 7.00 -0.22 20.97
C SER A 122 6.89 0.71 22.17
N ALA A 123 6.41 1.94 21.97
CA ALA A 123 6.17 2.89 23.06
C ALA A 123 5.08 2.36 24.01
N GLU A 124 3.97 1.89 23.47
CA GLU A 124 2.87 1.36 24.26
C GLU A 124 3.26 0.08 25.05
N MET A 125 4.07 -0.80 24.45
CA MET A 125 4.62 -1.97 25.14
C MET A 125 5.55 -1.58 26.28
N SER A 126 6.34 -0.52 26.10
CA SER A 126 7.16 0.03 27.17
C SER A 126 6.30 0.54 28.32
N ASP A 127 5.24 1.30 28.02
CA ASP A 127 4.32 1.83 29.03
C ASP A 127 3.62 0.70 29.79
N MET A 128 3.17 -0.35 29.09
CA MET A 128 2.57 -1.54 29.70
C MET A 128 3.55 -2.31 30.61
N ALA A 129 4.84 -2.30 30.30
CA ALA A 129 5.86 -2.98 31.10
C ALA A 129 6.20 -2.23 32.40
N PHE A 130 5.97 -0.92 32.48
CA PHE A 130 6.14 -0.12 33.71
C PHE A 130 4.88 -0.10 34.59
N ASP A 131 3.75 -0.62 34.10
CA ASP A 131 2.48 -0.63 34.82
C ASP A 131 2.37 -1.83 35.77
N ASP A 132 2.80 -1.64 37.02
CA ASP A 132 2.75 -2.67 38.09
C ASP A 132 1.32 -3.10 38.49
N SER A 133 0.27 -2.42 37.98
CA SER A 133 -1.12 -2.74 38.33
C SER A 133 -1.68 -3.98 37.63
N LYS A 134 -1.02 -4.44 36.56
CA LYS A 134 -1.49 -5.55 35.72
C LYS A 134 -0.69 -6.82 35.96
N LYS A 135 -1.33 -7.98 35.78
CA LYS A 135 -0.62 -9.27 35.80
C LYS A 135 0.23 -9.41 34.55
N ILE A 136 1.44 -9.96 34.71
CA ILE A 136 2.38 -10.15 33.60
C ILE A 136 1.79 -11.00 32.45
N ALA A 137 0.97 -12.00 32.76
CA ALA A 137 0.31 -12.83 31.74
C ALA A 137 -0.60 -12.00 30.82
N ASP A 138 -1.43 -11.13 31.41
CA ASP A 138 -2.35 -10.28 30.66
C ASP A 138 -1.60 -9.26 29.76
N VAL A 139 -0.44 -8.77 30.23
CA VAL A 139 0.41 -7.85 29.46
C VAL A 139 1.05 -8.56 28.25
N LEU A 140 1.52 -9.80 28.44
CA LEU A 140 2.11 -10.60 27.35
C LEU A 140 1.07 -10.95 26.28
N ASP A 141 -0.12 -11.38 26.67
CA ASP A 141 -1.22 -11.69 25.75
C ASP A 141 -1.61 -10.47 24.90
N LEU A 142 -1.72 -9.29 25.54
CA LEU A 142 -2.03 -8.04 24.85
C LEU A 142 -0.92 -7.61 23.90
N ALA A 143 0.35 -7.80 24.28
CA ALA A 143 1.49 -7.51 23.42
C ALA A 143 1.49 -8.41 22.17
N GLU A 144 1.26 -9.72 22.33
CA GLU A 144 1.18 -10.67 21.22
C GLU A 144 0.05 -10.29 20.25
N GLN A 145 -1.14 -9.99 20.77
CA GLN A 145 -2.29 -9.57 19.96
C GLN A 145 -1.95 -8.33 19.11
N LYS A 146 -1.26 -7.35 19.68
CA LYS A 146 -0.91 -6.11 18.97
C LYS A 146 0.17 -6.29 17.93
N VAL A 147 1.22 -7.07 18.23
CA VAL A 147 2.26 -7.40 17.25
C VAL A 147 1.65 -8.13 16.06
N LEU A 148 0.74 -9.07 16.31
CA LEU A 148 0.03 -9.79 15.27
C LEU A 148 -0.83 -8.85 14.42
N ALA A 149 -1.55 -7.90 15.02
CA ALA A 149 -2.35 -6.91 14.31
C ALA A 149 -1.51 -6.05 13.35
N VAL A 150 -0.32 -5.60 13.77
CA VAL A 150 0.58 -4.83 12.90
C VAL A 150 1.13 -5.68 11.74
N SER A 151 1.44 -6.96 12.00
CA SER A 151 1.89 -7.91 10.96
C SER A 151 0.85 -8.09 9.85
N GLN A 152 -0.44 -8.14 10.20
CA GLN A 152 -1.53 -8.28 9.24
C GLN A 152 -1.66 -7.09 8.29
N ILE A 153 -1.35 -5.87 8.73
CA ILE A 153 -1.38 -4.65 7.89
C ILE A 153 -0.37 -4.75 6.74
N HIS A 154 0.79 -5.36 6.97
CA HIS A 154 1.80 -5.55 5.93
C HIS A 154 1.43 -6.69 4.96
N ASN A 155 0.71 -7.70 5.45
CA ASN A 155 0.50 -8.96 4.77
C ASN A 155 -0.81 -8.96 3.95
N THR A 156 -0.94 -8.03 3.00
CA THR A 156 -1.91 -8.15 1.91
C THR A 156 -1.37 -9.12 0.86
N ARG A 157 -1.32 -10.42 1.20
CA ARG A 157 -1.15 -11.44 0.17
C ARG A 157 -2.41 -11.44 -0.68
N SER A 158 -2.27 -11.01 -1.93
CA SER A 158 -3.23 -11.30 -2.98
C SER A 158 -3.40 -12.82 -3.03
N PHE A 159 -4.54 -13.33 -2.56
CA PHE A 159 -4.87 -14.73 -2.75
C PHE A 159 -5.05 -14.95 -4.26
N ILE A 160 -4.02 -15.47 -4.92
CA ILE A 160 -4.16 -15.89 -6.32
C ILE A 160 -5.04 -17.14 -6.27
N HIS A 161 -6.22 -17.05 -6.86
CA HIS A 161 -7.13 -18.19 -6.94
C HIS A 161 -6.43 -19.32 -7.71
N ILE A 162 -6.34 -20.53 -7.14
CA ILE A 162 -5.60 -21.66 -7.74
C ILE A 162 -6.01 -21.93 -9.19
N LYS A 163 -7.29 -21.65 -9.52
CA LYS A 163 -7.84 -21.71 -10.87
C LYS A 163 -7.06 -20.85 -11.87
N ASN A 164 -6.66 -19.63 -11.50
CA ASN A 164 -5.95 -18.72 -12.39
C ASN A 164 -4.53 -19.25 -12.69
N THR A 165 -3.84 -19.79 -11.68
CA THR A 165 -2.55 -20.46 -11.85
C THR A 165 -2.68 -21.75 -12.65
N LEU A 166 -3.78 -22.50 -12.47
CA LEU A 166 -4.04 -23.71 -13.24
C LEU A 166 -4.29 -23.40 -14.71
N VAL A 167 -5.06 -22.35 -15.02
CA VAL A 167 -5.33 -21.92 -16.39
C VAL A 167 -4.03 -21.50 -17.07
N GLU A 168 -3.20 -20.68 -16.43
CA GLU A 168 -1.88 -20.30 -16.98
C GLU A 168 -0.96 -21.52 -17.19
N SER A 169 -0.98 -22.48 -16.25
CA SER A 169 -0.22 -23.72 -16.39
C SER A 169 -0.77 -24.62 -17.51
N PHE A 170 -2.09 -24.66 -17.71
CA PHE A 170 -2.74 -25.41 -18.78
C PHE A 170 -2.50 -24.75 -20.14
N ASP A 171 -2.61 -23.43 -20.24
CA ASP A 171 -2.31 -22.68 -21.46
C ASP A 171 -0.84 -22.90 -21.85
N ARG A 172 0.07 -22.90 -20.87
CA ARG A 172 1.48 -23.26 -21.08
C ARG A 172 1.64 -24.71 -21.55
N LEU A 173 0.88 -25.66 -21.01
CA LEU A 173 0.90 -27.06 -21.47
C LEU A 173 0.32 -27.22 -22.87
N ASP A 174 -0.75 -26.49 -23.20
CA ASP A 174 -1.39 -26.47 -24.52
C ASP A 174 -0.46 -25.86 -25.57
N GLU A 175 0.23 -24.78 -25.22
CA GLU A 175 1.27 -24.16 -26.04
C GLU A 175 2.42 -25.14 -26.28
N LEU A 176 2.90 -25.81 -25.22
CA LEU A 176 3.91 -26.86 -25.29
C LEU A 176 3.49 -28.06 -26.15
N GLN A 177 2.20 -28.39 -26.19
CA GLN A 177 1.67 -29.49 -27.00
C GLN A 177 1.47 -29.08 -28.47
N ARG A 178 1.13 -27.82 -28.73
CA ARG A 178 0.96 -27.27 -30.09
C ARG A 178 2.31 -27.00 -30.77
N SER A 179 3.33 -26.60 -30.02
CA SER A 179 4.72 -26.54 -30.48
C SER A 179 5.31 -27.96 -30.47
N GLY A 180 4.97 -28.76 -31.47
CA GLY A 180 5.38 -30.17 -31.53
C GLY A 180 6.89 -30.36 -31.36
N ALA A 181 7.29 -31.28 -30.46
CA ALA A 181 8.51 -32.07 -30.37
C ALA A 181 9.88 -31.53 -30.84
N GLU A 182 10.07 -30.23 -31.03
CA GLU A 182 11.40 -29.63 -31.19
C GLU A 182 11.98 -29.30 -29.82
N PHE A 183 13.25 -29.67 -29.65
CA PHE A 183 13.97 -29.64 -28.38
C PHE A 183 13.83 -28.27 -27.68
N ARG A 184 13.48 -28.34 -26.39
CA ARG A 184 12.99 -27.29 -25.51
C ARG A 184 14.03 -26.22 -25.15
N GLY A 185 15.30 -26.48 -25.42
CA GLY A 185 16.44 -25.64 -25.07
C GLY A 185 17.43 -25.53 -26.22
N ILE A 186 18.47 -24.71 -26.04
CA ILE A 186 19.52 -24.60 -27.06
C ILE A 186 20.17 -25.99 -27.20
N PRO A 187 20.19 -26.58 -28.41
CA PRO A 187 20.71 -27.93 -28.59
C PRO A 187 22.19 -27.95 -28.20
N THR A 188 22.55 -28.85 -27.29
CA THR A 188 23.95 -28.99 -26.87
C THR A 188 24.78 -29.71 -27.93
N GLY A 189 24.12 -30.36 -28.90
CA GLY A 189 24.75 -31.14 -29.96
C GLY A 189 24.98 -32.60 -29.58
N PHE A 190 24.68 -32.99 -28.34
CA PHE A 190 24.75 -34.36 -27.86
C PHE A 190 23.33 -34.94 -27.71
N ARG A 191 22.92 -35.79 -28.67
CA ARG A 191 21.57 -36.37 -28.71
C ARG A 191 21.13 -37.01 -27.40
N ASP A 192 22.02 -37.72 -26.72
CA ASP A 192 21.67 -38.44 -25.49
C ASP A 192 21.41 -37.49 -24.31
N LEU A 193 22.15 -36.37 -24.26
CA LEU A 193 21.96 -35.34 -23.25
C LEU A 193 20.71 -34.50 -23.55
N ASP A 194 20.54 -34.11 -24.82
CA ASP A 194 19.37 -33.36 -25.28
C ASP A 194 18.07 -34.17 -25.11
N ASN A 195 18.11 -35.50 -25.19
CA ASN A 195 16.96 -36.36 -24.89
C ASN A 195 16.60 -36.38 -23.39
N LEU A 196 17.57 -36.20 -22.50
CA LEU A 196 17.35 -36.24 -21.05
C LEU A 196 16.95 -34.87 -20.48
N THR A 197 17.55 -33.79 -20.98
CA THR A 197 17.35 -32.43 -20.48
C THR A 197 16.42 -31.60 -21.35
N ALA A 198 16.07 -32.11 -22.53
CA ALA A 198 15.35 -31.38 -23.58
C ALA A 198 16.10 -30.13 -24.08
N GLY A 199 17.44 -30.11 -24.00
CA GLY A 199 18.29 -28.94 -24.27
C GLY A 199 18.68 -28.18 -22.99
N LEU A 200 19.33 -27.03 -23.13
CA LEU A 200 19.66 -26.09 -22.05
C LEU A 200 18.60 -24.99 -21.89
#